data_AF-A0A0M0JTN4-F1
#
_entry.id   AF-A0A0M0JTN4-F1
#
_cell.length_a   1.000
_cell.length_b   1.000
_cell.length_c   1.000
_cell.angle_alpha   90.00
_cell.angle_beta   90.00
_cell.angle_gamma   90.00
#
_symmetry.space_group_name_H-M   'P 1'
#
loop_
_entity.id
_entity.type
_entity.pdbx_description
1 polymer ?
#
loop_
_entity_poly.entity_id
_entity_poly.type
_entity_poly.pdbx_seq_one_letter_code
_entity_poly.pdbx_strand_id
1 'polypeptide(L)'
;MDEVGMKGSGVPPAEKEFETTESEVERLIRDMEHQIAHLVRSNKELEEFMKEEGQNKELRKAIGENIVSIARRRAMVEDLRQQAGLAPAKAAVLQPAQAVNPQPPPPAPPEGATTPGLGLSGPTTTDDAGPMDTSAAAEDQGVYL
;
A
#
# COMPACT_ATOMS: atom_id res chain seq x y z
N MET A 1 76.98 22.90 23.85
CA MET A 1 76.18 22.50 25.01
C MET A 1 75.00 23.43 25.04
N ASP A 2 73.81 22.83 24.94
CA ASP A 2 72.47 23.40 25.22
C ASP A 2 71.98 24.47 24.20
N GLU A 3 70.75 24.46 23.67
CA GLU A 3 69.49 23.96 24.20
C GLU A 3 68.53 23.42 23.12
N VAL A 4 67.63 22.57 23.62
CA VAL A 4 66.50 21.93 22.98
C VAL A 4 65.35 22.94 22.80
N GLY A 5 64.68 22.94 21.64
CA GLY A 5 63.58 23.88 21.37
C GLY A 5 62.50 23.33 20.45
N MET A 6 61.74 22.36 20.96
CA MET A 6 60.30 22.16 20.74
C MET A 6 59.70 22.31 19.33
N LYS A 7 59.25 21.16 18.80
CA LYS A 7 57.89 20.91 18.32
C LYS A 7 57.25 22.07 17.53
N GLY A 8 57.61 22.17 16.24
CA GLY A 8 56.71 22.75 15.25
C GLY A 8 55.53 21.80 15.06
N SER A 9 54.44 22.12 15.75
CA SER A 9 53.13 21.49 15.63
C SER A 9 52.75 21.31 14.17
N GLY A 10 52.57 20.04 13.76
CA GLY A 10 51.74 19.73 12.61
C GLY A 10 50.39 20.38 12.83
N VAL A 11 50.10 21.42 12.06
CA VAL A 11 48.75 21.91 11.88
C VAL A 11 48.09 20.86 10.99
N PRO A 12 47.19 19.99 11.49
CA PRO A 12 46.37 19.20 10.59
C PRO A 12 45.57 20.19 9.73
N PRO A 13 45.46 19.95 8.41
CA PRO A 13 44.66 20.80 7.55
C PRO A 13 43.26 20.86 8.11
N ALA A 14 42.76 22.08 8.29
CA ALA A 14 41.41 22.39 8.73
C ALA A 14 40.43 21.35 8.17
N GLU A 15 39.86 20.58 9.08
CA GLU A 15 38.82 19.62 8.78
C GLU A 15 37.75 20.39 8.02
N LYS A 16 37.47 19.90 6.81
CA LYS A 16 36.42 20.42 5.95
C LYS A 16 35.12 20.35 6.75
N GLU A 17 34.66 21.50 7.24
CA GLU A 17 33.25 21.72 7.53
C GLU A 17 32.51 21.58 6.19
N PHE A 18 32.18 20.35 5.84
CA PHE A 18 31.14 20.08 4.85
C PHE A 18 29.82 20.44 5.51
N GLU A 19 29.51 21.74 5.56
CA GLU A 19 28.14 22.21 5.63
C GLU A 19 27.44 21.71 4.37
N THR A 20 26.94 20.48 4.45
CA THR A 20 25.92 20.01 3.53
C THR A 20 24.64 20.70 3.95
N THR A 21 24.48 21.96 3.52
CA THR A 21 23.18 22.66 3.47
C THR A 21 22.35 22.02 2.36
N GLU A 22 22.12 20.71 2.50
CA GLU A 22 21.19 20.00 1.66
C GLU A 22 19.81 20.63 1.87
N SER A 23 19.21 21.07 0.78
CA SER A 23 17.85 21.60 0.83
C SER A 23 16.92 20.53 1.40
N GLU A 24 15.98 20.90 2.26
CA GLU A 24 14.98 19.96 2.80
C GLU A 24 14.28 19.17 1.67
N VAL A 25 14.14 19.80 0.49
CA VAL A 25 13.61 19.20 -0.73
C VAL A 25 14.51 18.08 -1.26
N GLU A 26 15.83 18.27 -1.28
CA GLU A 26 16.79 17.27 -1.74
C GLU A 26 16.83 16.06 -0.81
N ARG A 27 16.80 16.31 0.51
CA ARG A 27 16.69 15.24 1.51
C ARG A 27 15.40 14.44 1.32
N LEU A 28 14.28 15.13 1.14
CA LEU A 28 12.98 14.50 0.91
C LEU A 28 12.96 13.68 -0.39
N ILE A 29 13.59 14.18 -1.46
CA ILE A 29 13.79 13.44 -2.71
C ILE A 29 14.57 12.15 -2.44
N ARG A 30 15.71 12.23 -1.74
CA ARG A 30 16.54 11.05 -1.41
C ARG A 30 15.79 10.02 -0.58
N ASP A 31 15.05 10.45 0.43
CA ASP A 31 14.26 9.57 1.29
C ASP A 31 13.19 8.82 0.48
N MET A 32 12.48 9.53 -0.42
CA MET A 32 11.49 8.92 -1.30
C MET A 32 12.14 7.97 -2.33
N GLU A 33 13.29 8.32 -2.90
CA GLU A 33 14.04 7.45 -3.80
C GLU A 33 14.50 6.16 -3.10
N HIS A 34 14.94 6.26 -1.84
CA HIS A 34 15.29 5.09 -1.03
C HIS A 34 14.08 4.18 -0.78
N GLN A 35 12.92 4.76 -0.44
CA GLN A 35 11.67 3.99 -0.28
C GLN A 35 11.26 3.30 -1.59
N ILE A 36 11.37 3.97 -2.74
CA ILE A 36 11.10 3.38 -4.04
C ILE A 36 12.06 2.20 -4.29
N ALA A 37 13.35 2.36 -4.03
CA ALA A 37 14.34 1.31 -4.21
C ALA A 37 14.03 0.08 -3.34
N HIS A 38 13.60 0.29 -2.09
CA HIS A 38 13.19 -0.79 -1.21
C HIS A 38 11.97 -1.54 -1.78
N LEU A 39 10.94 -0.83 -2.24
CA LEU A 39 9.73 -1.47 -2.80
C LEU A 39 10.05 -2.25 -4.08
N VAL A 40 10.92 -1.72 -4.94
CA VAL A 40 11.36 -2.43 -6.15
C VAL A 40 12.11 -3.71 -5.79
N ARG A 41 13.00 -3.66 -4.80
CA ARG A 41 13.71 -4.85 -4.32
C ARG A 41 12.74 -5.88 -3.74
N SER A 42 11.83 -5.43 -2.87
CA SER A 42 10.82 -6.30 -2.27
C SER A 42 9.92 -6.95 -3.31
N ASN A 43 9.47 -6.21 -4.34
CA ASN A 43 8.69 -6.81 -5.43
C ASN A 43 9.46 -7.90 -6.17
N LYS A 44 10.76 -7.68 -6.42
CA LYS A 44 11.61 -8.71 -7.04
C LYS A 44 11.69 -9.97 -6.19
N GLU A 45 11.88 -9.84 -4.88
CA GLU A 45 11.92 -10.96 -3.94
C GLU A 45 10.57 -11.71 -3.88
N LEU A 46 9.45 -10.98 -3.88
CA LEU A 46 8.11 -11.56 -3.93
C LEU A 46 7.83 -12.29 -5.25
N GLU A 47 8.30 -11.74 -6.38
CA GLU A 47 8.21 -12.39 -7.68
C GLU A 47 9.06 -13.67 -7.75
N GLU A 48 10.24 -13.69 -7.13
CA GLU A 48 11.09 -14.89 -7.01
C GLU A 48 10.41 -15.95 -6.15
N PHE A 49 9.88 -15.57 -4.99
CA PHE A 49 9.14 -16.47 -4.11
C PHE A 49 7.91 -17.07 -4.81
N MET A 50 7.18 -16.28 -5.60
CA MET A 50 6.05 -16.76 -6.39
C MET A 50 6.43 -17.74 -7.50
N LYS A 51 7.67 -17.70 -8.01
CA LYS A 51 8.16 -18.69 -9.00
C LYS A 51 8.49 -20.02 -8.32
N GLU A 52 8.94 -20.00 -7.08
CA GLU A 52 9.36 -21.19 -6.32
C GLU A 52 8.16 -21.89 -5.64
N GLU A 53 7.32 -21.14 -4.94
CA GLU A 53 6.21 -21.70 -4.14
C GLU A 53 4.86 -21.70 -4.87
N GLY A 54 4.80 -21.08 -6.05
CA GLY A 54 3.59 -21.01 -6.88
C GLY A 54 2.78 -19.72 -6.74
N GLN A 55 1.75 -19.59 -7.58
CA GLN A 55 1.02 -18.33 -7.77
C GLN A 55 0.05 -17.98 -6.63
N ASN A 56 0.57 -17.48 -5.52
CA ASN A 56 -0.23 -16.96 -4.42
C ASN A 56 -0.97 -15.65 -4.82
N LYS A 57 -2.28 -15.59 -4.58
CA LYS A 57 -3.12 -14.42 -4.89
C LYS A 57 -2.78 -13.22 -3.99
N GLU A 58 -2.46 -13.45 -2.72
CA GLU A 58 -2.12 -12.39 -1.77
C GLU A 58 -0.79 -11.71 -2.15
N LEU A 59 0.20 -12.49 -2.59
CA LEU A 59 1.48 -11.94 -3.05
C LEU A 59 1.32 -11.10 -4.32
N ARG A 60 0.47 -11.55 -5.26
CA ARG A 60 0.12 -10.74 -6.45
C ARG A 60 -0.53 -9.42 -6.07
N LYS A 61 -1.46 -9.46 -5.10
CA LYS A 61 -2.12 -8.26 -4.60
C LYS A 61 -1.11 -7.30 -3.97
N ALA A 62 -0.22 -7.81 -3.10
CA ALA A 62 0.83 -7.03 -2.46
C ALA A 62 1.78 -6.38 -3.47
N ILE A 63 2.24 -7.13 -4.49
CA ILE A 63 3.06 -6.57 -5.59
C ILE A 63 2.30 -5.46 -6.33
N GLY A 64 1.01 -5.67 -6.62
CA GLY A 64 0.17 -4.65 -7.27
C GLY A 64 0.05 -3.36 -6.45
N GLU A 65 -0.19 -3.47 -5.14
CA GLU A 65 -0.26 -2.32 -4.23
C GLU A 65 1.10 -1.58 -4.16
N ASN A 66 2.21 -2.32 -4.15
CA ASN A 66 3.55 -1.75 -4.19
C ASN A 66 3.84 -1.02 -5.50
N ILE A 67 3.40 -1.54 -6.65
CA ILE A 67 3.57 -0.88 -7.96
C ILE A 67 2.86 0.48 -7.98
N VAL A 68 1.60 0.55 -7.51
CA VAL A 68 0.86 1.82 -7.42
C VAL A 68 1.57 2.80 -6.49
N SER A 69 2.08 2.29 -5.37
CA SER A 69 2.80 3.06 -4.37
C SER A 69 4.15 3.60 -4.89
N ILE A 70 4.86 2.84 -5.74
CA ILE A 70 6.06 3.30 -6.44
C ILE A 70 5.69 4.40 -7.43
N ALA A 71 4.65 4.21 -8.24
CA ALA A 71 4.22 5.20 -9.24
C ALA A 71 3.87 6.55 -8.60
N ARG A 72 3.11 6.52 -7.49
CA ARG A 72 2.77 7.74 -6.74
C ARG A 72 4.02 8.46 -6.21
N ARG A 73 4.94 7.73 -5.59
CA ARG A 73 6.19 8.32 -5.06
C ARG A 73 7.08 8.87 -6.18
N ARG A 74 7.15 8.20 -7.33
CA ARG A 74 7.89 8.72 -8.50
C ARG A 74 7.32 10.04 -9.00
N ALA A 75 6.00 10.16 -9.07
CA ALA A 75 5.35 11.42 -9.44
C ALA A 75 5.69 12.54 -8.44
N MET A 76 5.63 12.27 -7.13
CA MET A 76 6.02 13.24 -6.10
C MET A 76 7.50 13.64 -6.18
N VAL A 77 8.41 12.69 -6.43
CA VAL A 77 9.84 12.98 -6.63
C VAL A 77 10.04 13.88 -7.84
N GLU A 78 9.33 13.62 -8.94
CA GLU A 78 9.44 14.43 -10.15
C GLU A 78 8.89 15.85 -9.92
N ASP A 79 7.75 15.99 -9.24
CA ASP A 79 7.18 17.29 -8.89
C ASP A 79 8.14 18.11 -7.99
N LEU A 80 8.75 17.47 -6.98
CA LEU A 80 9.74 18.13 -6.12
C LEU A 80 11.01 18.50 -6.89
N ARG A 81 11.47 17.65 -7.81
CA ARG A 81 12.62 17.96 -8.67
C ARG A 81 12.34 19.18 -9.55
N GLN A 82 11.14 19.27 -10.13
CA GLN A 82 10.73 20.42 -10.92
C GLN A 82 10.67 21.70 -10.08
N GLN A 83 10.10 21.63 -8.87
CA GLN A 83 10.05 22.76 -7.94
C GLN A 83 11.46 23.22 -7.50
N ALA A 84 12.39 22.29 -7.35
CA ALA A 84 13.79 22.57 -6.99
C ALA A 84 14.66 22.96 -8.20
N GLY A 85 14.14 22.95 -9.43
CA GLY A 85 14.93 23.18 -10.64
C GLY A 85 15.98 22.10 -10.92
N LEU A 86 15.81 20.90 -10.35
CA LEU A 86 16.69 19.75 -10.52
C LEU A 86 16.39 19.04 -11.83
N ALA A 87 17.40 18.36 -12.40
CA ALA A 87 17.23 17.54 -13.59
C ALA A 87 16.21 16.41 -13.36
N PRO A 88 15.42 16.03 -14.38
CA PRO A 88 14.41 14.98 -14.26
C PRO A 88 15.03 13.66 -13.81
N ALA A 89 14.26 12.88 -13.05
CA ALA A 89 14.70 11.56 -12.60
C ALA A 89 15.07 10.69 -13.80
N LYS A 90 16.23 10.04 -13.78
CA LYS A 90 16.59 9.05 -14.82
C LYS A 90 15.57 7.93 -14.75
N ALA A 91 14.60 7.93 -15.66
CA ALA A 91 13.51 6.98 -15.66
C ALA A 91 14.06 5.56 -15.79
N ALA A 92 14.10 4.82 -14.67
CA ALA A 92 14.27 3.39 -14.71
C ALA A 92 13.04 2.84 -15.43
N VAL A 93 13.24 2.45 -16.69
CA VAL A 93 12.25 1.83 -17.58
C VAL A 93 11.61 0.70 -16.80
N LEU A 94 10.42 0.96 -16.26
CA LEU A 94 9.55 -0.09 -15.78
C LEU A 94 9.10 -0.81 -17.05
N GLN A 95 9.43 -2.10 -17.15
CA GLN A 95 8.90 -2.93 -18.21
C GLN A 95 7.38 -2.73 -18.27
N PRO A 96 6.79 -2.64 -19.47
CA PRO A 96 5.35 -2.43 -19.60
C PRO A 96 4.63 -3.51 -18.82
N ALA A 97 3.77 -3.10 -17.88
CA ALA A 97 2.82 -3.99 -17.24
C ALA A 97 2.06 -4.70 -18.37
N GLN A 98 2.21 -6.02 -18.48
CA GLN A 98 1.44 -6.79 -19.44
C GLN A 98 -0.04 -6.52 -19.16
N ALA A 99 -0.71 -5.89 -20.13
CA ALA A 99 -2.14 -5.67 -20.08
C ALA A 99 -2.82 -7.04 -19.96
N VAL A 100 -3.30 -7.35 -18.77
CA VAL A 100 -4.25 -8.43 -18.56
C VAL A 100 -5.48 -8.07 -19.39
N ASN A 101 -5.63 -8.76 -20.51
CA ASN A 101 -6.79 -8.65 -21.39
C ASN A 101 -8.04 -8.90 -20.54
N PRO A 102 -8.94 -7.92 -20.35
CA PRO A 102 -10.17 -8.14 -19.59
C PRO A 102 -11.01 -9.14 -20.37
N GLN A 103 -11.01 -10.39 -19.95
CA GLN A 103 -11.91 -11.40 -20.48
C GLN A 103 -13.34 -10.88 -20.27
N PRO A 104 -14.16 -10.77 -21.34
CA PRO A 104 -15.53 -10.30 -21.18
C PRO A 104 -16.28 -11.25 -20.22
N PRO A 105 -17.18 -10.71 -19.38
CA PRO A 105 -17.98 -11.53 -18.48
C PRO A 105 -18.76 -12.58 -19.28
N PRO A 106 -18.97 -13.79 -18.72
CA PRO A 106 -19.77 -14.80 -19.39
C PRO A 106 -21.18 -14.27 -19.66
N PRO A 107 -21.80 -14.63 -20.79
CA PRO A 107 -23.15 -14.22 -21.12
C PRO A 107 -24.12 -14.73 -20.05
N ALA A 108 -25.08 -13.87 -19.66
CA ALA A 108 -26.15 -14.22 -18.74
C ALA A 108 -26.94 -15.44 -19.28
N PRO A 109 -27.37 -16.36 -18.41
CA PRO A 109 -28.23 -17.47 -18.83
C PRO A 109 -29.52 -16.90 -19.45
N PRO A 110 -30.05 -17.53 -20.52
CA PRO A 110 -31.32 -17.09 -21.11
C PRO A 110 -32.44 -17.30 -20.08
N GLU A 111 -33.09 -16.19 -19.70
CA GLU A 111 -34.34 -16.20 -18.94
C GLU A 111 -35.42 -16.82 -19.82
N GLY A 112 -35.63 -18.12 -19.61
CA GLY A 112 -36.69 -18.88 -20.24
C GLY A 112 -38.05 -18.54 -19.63
N ALA A 113 -38.92 -18.01 -20.47
CA ALA A 113 -40.36 -18.28 -20.53
C ALA A 113 -41.23 -17.90 -19.31
N THR A 114 -41.65 -16.63 -19.24
CA THR A 114 -42.92 -16.26 -18.62
C THR A 114 -44.07 -16.47 -19.62
N THR A 115 -44.68 -17.65 -19.57
CA THR A 115 -46.00 -17.93 -20.14
C THR A 115 -47.09 -17.36 -19.21
N PRO A 116 -48.23 -16.82 -19.69
CA PRO A 116 -49.11 -15.97 -18.91
C PRO A 116 -50.11 -16.79 -18.08
N GLY A 117 -49.97 -16.75 -16.75
CA GLY A 117 -50.93 -17.32 -15.80
C GLY A 117 -51.90 -16.27 -15.29
N LEU A 118 -52.98 -16.01 -16.03
CA LEU A 118 -54.19 -15.43 -15.47
C LEU A 118 -54.87 -16.49 -14.59
N GLY A 119 -54.92 -16.26 -13.28
CA GLY A 119 -55.50 -17.20 -12.33
C GLY A 119 -55.87 -16.52 -11.02
N LEU A 120 -56.97 -15.77 -11.05
CA LEU A 120 -57.73 -15.32 -9.87
C LEU A 120 -58.14 -16.51 -9.01
N SER A 121 -57.99 -16.42 -7.68
CA SER A 121 -58.95 -16.87 -6.62
C SER A 121 -58.28 -16.87 -5.24
N GLY A 122 -58.82 -16.10 -4.27
CA GLY A 122 -58.48 -16.13 -2.83
C GLY A 122 -59.12 -17.33 -2.11
N PRO A 123 -59.64 -17.25 -0.86
CA PRO A 123 -59.45 -16.26 0.22
C PRO A 123 -59.31 -16.89 1.66
N THR A 124 -58.96 -16.03 2.65
CA THR A 124 -59.43 -15.99 4.08
C THR A 124 -59.15 -17.11 5.11
N THR A 125 -59.11 -16.67 6.40
CA THR A 125 -59.50 -17.40 7.66
C THR A 125 -58.41 -18.31 8.26
N THR A 126 -58.03 -18.32 9.55
CA THR A 126 -58.54 -17.77 10.83
C THR A 126 -57.46 -18.02 11.91
N ASP A 127 -57.09 -17.03 12.73
CA ASP A 127 -57.37 -16.91 14.18
C ASP A 127 -57.29 -18.22 15.00
N ASP A 128 -56.42 -18.29 16.02
CA ASP A 128 -56.75 -18.75 17.40
C ASP A 128 -55.50 -19.19 18.23
N ALA A 129 -55.56 -18.86 19.53
CA ALA A 129 -54.81 -19.41 20.68
C ALA A 129 -53.39 -18.92 21.05
N GLY A 130 -53.32 -17.73 21.67
CA GLY A 130 -53.02 -17.61 23.11
C GLY A 130 -51.56 -17.46 23.63
N PRO A 131 -51.35 -16.79 24.80
CA PRO A 131 -50.04 -16.33 25.28
C PRO A 131 -49.42 -17.22 26.38
N MET A 132 -48.09 -17.20 26.54
CA MET A 132 -47.43 -17.54 27.81
C MET A 132 -46.35 -16.52 28.18
N ASP A 133 -46.68 -15.81 29.25
CA ASP A 133 -45.83 -15.04 30.15
C ASP A 133 -45.10 -16.01 31.11
N THR A 134 -43.80 -15.83 31.37
CA THR A 134 -43.20 -16.00 32.71
C THR A 134 -41.74 -15.52 32.74
N SER A 135 -41.55 -14.34 33.33
CA SER A 135 -40.52 -13.91 34.31
C SER A 135 -39.42 -14.88 34.78
N ALA A 136 -38.15 -14.42 34.74
CA ALA A 136 -37.13 -14.47 35.82
C ALA A 136 -35.96 -13.53 35.41
N ALA A 137 -35.72 -12.34 36.01
CA ALA A 137 -35.09 -12.06 37.32
C ALA A 137 -33.72 -12.77 37.48
N ALA A 138 -32.60 -12.19 37.89
CA ALA A 138 -32.19 -10.87 38.39
C ALA A 138 -30.65 -10.77 38.17
N GLU A 139 -30.11 -9.60 37.81
CA GLU A 139 -29.27 -8.75 38.69
C GLU A 139 -28.10 -9.47 39.39
N ASP A 140 -26.86 -9.08 39.07
CA ASP A 140 -25.89 -8.74 40.11
C ASP A 140 -24.92 -7.67 39.60
N GLN A 141 -24.92 -6.54 40.30
CA GLN A 141 -24.01 -5.42 40.16
C GLN A 141 -22.93 -5.54 41.22
N GLY A 142 -21.68 -5.20 40.91
CA GLY A 142 -20.64 -4.92 41.91
C GLY A 142 -19.30 -4.65 41.22
N VAL A 143 -18.97 -3.42 40.85
CA VAL A 143 -18.42 -2.33 41.70
C VAL A 143 -17.08 -2.71 42.33
N TYR A 144 -16.04 -2.05 41.81
CA TYR A 144 -14.84 -1.51 42.48
C TYR A 144 -14.25 -2.24 43.69
N LEU A 145 -13.00 -2.70 43.53
CA LEU A 145 -11.82 -2.21 44.28
C LEU A 145 -10.54 -2.50 43.48
#